data_AF-A0A7C5PMV3-F1
#
_entry.id   AF-A0A7C5PMV3-F1
#
_cell.length_a   1.000
_cell.length_b   1.000
_cell.length_c   1.000
_cell.angle_alpha   90.00
_cell.angle_beta   90.00
_cell.angle_gamma   90.00
#
_symmetry.space_group_name_H-M   'P 1'
#
loop_
_entity.id
_entity.type
_entity.pdbx_description
1 polymer ?
#
loop_
_entity_poly.entity_id
_entity_poly.type
_entity_poly.pdbx_seq_one_letter_code
_entity_poly.pdbx_strand_id
1 'polypeptide(L)'
;MIESREALVENFLRLATDYEAVRNPVTGIDLDDAIVKLRRFLLTHDGDEELARSLYDLGKLIRKRDPEAFSACLAEIRARL
;
A
#
# COMPACT_ATOMS: atom_id res chain seq x y z
N MET A 1 6.63 -15.90 12.39
CA MET A 1 6.83 -14.65 13.15
C MET A 1 5.84 -13.66 12.57
N ILE A 2 4.88 -13.18 13.36
CA ILE A 2 3.90 -12.18 12.88
C ILE A 2 4.64 -10.84 12.87
N GLU A 3 4.79 -10.21 11.71
CA GLU A 3 5.35 -8.87 11.58
C GLU A 3 4.44 -7.88 12.34
N SER A 4 5.02 -6.92 13.06
CA SER A 4 4.22 -5.90 13.78
C SER A 4 3.55 -4.95 12.79
N ARG A 5 2.43 -4.33 13.20
CA ARG A 5 1.73 -3.30 12.40
C ARG A 5 2.71 -2.22 11.93
N GLU A 6 3.54 -1.72 12.84
CA GLU A 6 4.52 -0.67 12.55
C GLU A 6 5.50 -1.09 11.45
N ALA A 7 6.07 -2.31 11.53
CA ALA A 7 6.99 -2.80 10.52
C ALA A 7 6.33 -2.93 9.14
N LEU A 8 5.06 -3.36 9.08
CA LEU A 8 4.30 -3.46 7.84
C LEU A 8 4.00 -2.08 7.25
N VAL A 9 3.63 -1.12 8.09
CA VAL A 9 3.36 0.27 7.69
C VAL A 9 4.63 0.95 7.19
N GLU A 10 5.74 0.87 7.93
CA GLU A 10 7.02 1.44 7.53
C GLU A 10 7.50 0.86 6.20
N ASN A 11 7.42 -0.46 6.02
CA ASN A 11 7.81 -1.11 4.78
C ASN A 11 6.91 -0.67 3.60
N PHE A 12 5.59 -0.59 3.81
CA PHE A 12 4.66 -0.08 2.80
C PHE A 12 4.99 1.35 2.39
N LEU A 13 5.18 2.26 3.36
CA LEU A 13 5.46 3.67 3.09
C LEU A 13 6.79 3.88 2.35
N ARG A 14 7.81 3.11 2.71
CA ARG A 14 9.10 3.12 2.01
C ARG A 14 8.94 2.70 0.55
N LEU A 15 8.31 1.55 0.29
CA LEU A 15 8.11 1.04 -1.08
C LEU A 15 7.17 1.93 -1.90
N ALA A 16 6.18 2.55 -1.27
CA ALA A 16 5.31 3.52 -1.94
C ALA A 16 6.11 4.75 -2.41
N THR A 17 7.03 5.24 -1.57
CA THR A 17 7.93 6.35 -1.93
C THR A 17 8.89 5.96 -3.05
N ASP A 18 9.48 4.76 -2.99
CA ASP A 18 10.36 4.24 -4.04
C ASP A 18 9.61 4.11 -5.38
N TYR A 19 8.36 3.63 -5.35
CA TYR A 19 7.50 3.56 -6.53
C TYR A 19 7.10 4.95 -7.05
N GLU A 20 6.76 5.92 -6.18
CA GLU A 20 6.45 7.30 -6.62
C GLU A 20 7.62 7.95 -7.37
N ALA A 21 8.85 7.71 -6.90
CA ALA A 21 10.06 8.29 -7.47
C ALA A 21 10.44 7.67 -8.82
N VAL A 22 10.37 6.34 -8.95
CA VAL A 22 10.90 5.63 -10.13
C VAL A 22 9.81 5.15 -11.09
N ARG A 23 8.63 4.80 -10.56
CA ARG A 23 7.44 4.32 -11.30
C ARG A 23 7.73 3.18 -12.28
N ASN A 24 8.62 2.27 -11.89
CA ASN A 24 8.99 1.13 -12.71
C ASN A 24 8.18 -0.13 -12.33
N PRO A 25 8.15 -1.17 -13.20
CA PRO A 25 7.37 -2.37 -12.94
C PRO A 25 7.86 -3.19 -11.73
N VAL A 26 9.16 -3.15 -11.43
CA VAL A 26 9.77 -3.94 -10.33
C VAL A 26 9.34 -3.37 -8.99
N THR A 27 9.49 -2.05 -8.79
CA THR A 27 9.03 -1.37 -7.57
C THR A 27 7.52 -1.45 -7.40
N GLY A 28 6.77 -1.58 -8.52
CA GLY A 28 5.33 -1.83 -8.47
C GLY A 28 4.96 -3.23 -7.95
N ILE A 29 5.76 -4.26 -8.27
CA ILE A 29 5.54 -5.63 -7.77
C ILE A 29 5.84 -5.70 -6.27
N ASP A 30 6.96 -5.11 -5.82
CA ASP A 30 7.32 -5.09 -4.41
C ASP A 30 6.27 -4.33 -3.57
N LEU A 31 5.74 -3.24 -4.11
CA LEU A 31 4.67 -2.47 -3.48
C LEU A 31 3.33 -3.26 -3.43
N ASP A 32 2.96 -4.00 -4.48
CA ASP A 32 1.76 -4.84 -4.49
C ASP A 32 1.84 -5.94 -3.40
N ASP A 33 3.01 -6.56 -3.19
CA ASP A 33 3.22 -7.52 -2.10
C ASP A 33 3.08 -6.87 -0.71
N ALA A 34 3.67 -5.69 -0.52
CA ALA A 34 3.54 -4.95 0.74
C ALA A 34 2.09 -4.54 1.03
N ILE A 35 1.35 -4.10 0.00
CA ILE A 35 -0.09 -3.81 0.08
C ILE A 35 -0.86 -5.05 0.54
N VAL A 36 -0.60 -6.22 -0.04
CA VAL A 36 -1.30 -7.46 0.33
C VAL A 36 -1.02 -7.84 1.78
N LYS A 37 0.23 -7.74 2.24
CA LYS A 37 0.61 -8.05 3.62
C LYS A 37 -0.06 -7.12 4.63
N LEU A 38 0.01 -5.80 4.41
CA LEU A 38 -0.62 -4.81 5.29
C LEU A 38 -2.15 -4.99 5.30
N ARG A 39 -2.76 -5.19 4.12
CA ARG A 39 -4.20 -5.46 4.01
C ARG A 39 -4.62 -6.69 4.79
N ARG A 40 -3.86 -7.79 4.69
CA ARG A 40 -4.14 -9.02 5.45
C ARG A 40 -4.05 -8.76 6.96
N PHE A 41 -3.04 -8.01 7.40
CA PHE A 41 -2.91 -7.64 8.81
C PHE A 41 -4.13 -6.84 9.28
N LEU A 42 -4.51 -5.78 8.57
CA LEU A 42 -5.65 -4.93 8.92
C LEU A 42 -6.95 -5.73 9.03
N LEU A 43 -7.22 -6.63 8.08
CA LEU A 43 -8.43 -7.46 8.08
C LEU A 43 -8.44 -8.51 9.21
N THR A 44 -7.27 -8.98 9.63
CA THR A 44 -7.16 -10.09 10.60
C THR A 44 -7.03 -9.60 12.04
N HIS A 45 -6.37 -8.45 12.25
CA HIS A 45 -6.00 -7.95 13.57
C HIS A 45 -6.74 -6.67 13.95
N ASP A 46 -6.84 -5.69 13.04
CA ASP A 46 -7.42 -4.36 13.35
C ASP A 46 -8.93 -4.30 13.05
N GLY A 47 -9.41 -5.15 12.13
CA GLY A 47 -10.79 -5.11 11.63
C GLY A 47 -11.09 -3.88 10.74
N ASP A 48 -10.07 -3.16 10.27
CA ASP A 48 -10.24 -1.95 9.46
C ASP A 48 -10.47 -2.31 7.98
N GLU A 49 -11.72 -2.65 7.66
CA GLU A 49 -12.14 -2.99 6.30
C GLU A 49 -12.02 -1.81 5.32
N GLU A 50 -12.18 -0.58 5.80
CA GLU A 50 -12.17 0.61 4.96
C GLU A 50 -10.74 0.91 4.47
N LEU A 51 -9.77 0.91 5.37
CA LEU A 51 -8.36 1.07 5.02
C LEU A 51 -7.85 -0.11 4.17
N ALA A 52 -8.28 -1.33 4.51
CA ALA A 52 -7.98 -2.53 3.72
C ALA A 52 -8.53 -2.44 2.27
N ARG A 53 -9.67 -1.76 2.08
CA ARG A 53 -10.25 -1.51 0.76
C ARG A 53 -9.47 -0.44 -0.01
N SER A 54 -9.10 0.65 0.64
CA SER A 54 -8.25 1.69 0.03
C SER A 54 -6.91 1.11 -0.47
N LEU A 55 -6.26 0.25 0.34
CA LEU A 55 -5.05 -0.46 -0.07
C LEU A 55 -5.27 -1.34 -1.30
N TYR A 56 -6.40 -2.04 -1.38
CA TYR A 56 -6.73 -2.87 -2.55
C TYR A 56 -6.92 -2.02 -3.82
N ASP A 57 -7.58 -0.87 -3.71
CA ASP A 57 -7.76 0.03 -4.85
C ASP A 57 -6.43 0.68 -5.27
N LEU A 58 -5.54 1.02 -4.33
CA LEU A 58 -4.18 1.47 -4.63
C LEU A 58 -3.41 0.43 -5.49
N GLY A 59 -3.48 -0.86 -5.13
CA GLY A 59 -2.85 -1.94 -5.92
C GLY A 59 -3.36 -2.03 -7.37
N LYS A 60 -4.64 -1.75 -7.61
CA LYS A 60 -5.18 -1.68 -8.98
C LYS A 60 -4.60 -0.50 -9.77
N LEU A 61 -4.35 0.63 -9.11
CA LEU A 61 -3.82 1.84 -9.76
C LEU A 61 -2.37 1.64 -10.24
N ILE A 62 -1.58 0.88 -9.48
CA ILE A 62 -0.23 0.44 -9.91
C ILE A 62 -0.30 -0.30 -11.26
N ARG A 63 -1.27 -1.21 -11.41
CA ARG A 63 -1.44 -2.02 -12.64
C ARG A 63 -1.99 -1.20 -13.80
N LYS A 64 -2.88 -0.25 -13.53
CA LYS A 64 -3.42 0.70 -14.51
C LYS A 64 -2.41 1.75 -14.96
N ARG A 65 -1.31 1.92 -14.21
CA ARG A 65 -0.28 2.95 -14.44
C ARG A 65 -0.88 4.35 -14.49
N ASP A 66 -1.82 4.62 -13.58
CA ASP A 66 -2.47 5.92 -13.43
C ASP A 66 -1.82 6.67 -12.25
N PRO A 67 -0.82 7.54 -12.52
CA PRO A 67 0.00 8.14 -11.48
C PRO A 67 -0.75 9.19 -10.66
N GLU A 68 -1.70 9.92 -11.27
CA GLU A 68 -2.44 10.98 -10.57
C GLU A 68 -3.41 10.37 -9.56
N ALA A 69 -4.19 9.37 -10.00
CA ALA A 69 -5.08 8.64 -9.11
C ALA A 69 -4.29 7.88 -8.02
N PHE A 70 -3.12 7.33 -8.37
CA PHE A 70 -2.25 6.65 -7.41
C PHE A 70 -1.79 7.59 -6.30
N SER A 71 -1.20 8.76 -6.64
CA SER A 71 -0.69 9.69 -5.63
C SER A 71 -1.82 10.28 -4.77
N ALA A 72 -3.00 10.53 -5.34
CA ALA A 72 -4.17 10.95 -4.57
C ALA A 72 -4.60 9.88 -3.55
N CYS A 73 -4.78 8.64 -4.00
CA CYS A 73 -5.17 7.52 -3.14
C CYS A 73 -4.12 7.24 -2.05
N LEU A 74 -2.83 7.32 -2.40
CA LEU A 74 -1.75 7.13 -1.44
C LEU A 74 -1.74 8.21 -0.35
N ALA A 75 -2.03 9.47 -0.70
CA ALA A 75 -2.14 10.55 0.29
C ALA A 75 -3.27 10.31 1.30
N GLU A 76 -4.43 9.83 0.84
CA GLU A 76 -5.55 9.47 1.71
C GLU A 76 -5.21 8.31 2.65
N ILE A 77 -4.50 7.30 2.15
CA ILE A 77 -4.04 6.17 2.96
C ILE A 77 -3.01 6.64 4.00
N ARG A 78 -2.04 7.47 3.60
CA ARG A 78 -1.03 8.05 4.52
C ARG A 78 -1.65 8.85 5.66
N ALA A 79 -2.75 9.55 5.42
CA ALA A 79 -3.43 10.33 6.46
C ALA A 79 -4.15 9.46 7.51
N ARG A 80 -4.34 8.16 7.24
CA ARG A 80 -5.10 7.23 8.09
C ARG A 80 -4.26 6.20 8.83
N LEU A 81 -3.00 6.03 8.42
CA LEU A 81 -2.09 5.02 8.98
C LEU A 81 -1.50 5.43 10.32
#